data_AF-A0A0L0LAF5-F1
#
_entry.id   AF-A0A0L0LAF5-F1
#
_cell.length_a   1.000
_cell.length_b   1.000
_cell.length_c   1.000
_cell.angle_alpha   90.00
_cell.angle_beta   90.00
_cell.angle_gamma   90.00
#
_symmetry.space_group_name_H-M   'P 1'
#
loop_
_entity.id
_entity.type
_entity.pdbx_description
1 polymer ?
#
loop_
_entity_poly.entity_id
_entity_poly.type
_entity_poly.pdbx_seq_one_letter_code
_entity_poly.pdbx_strand_id
1 'polypeptide(L)'
;MKPMSHRFPWLIATLLVAAVVGVLEQWAITDFLYWRYTWFDIVMHFLGGLTIGLALVALIGSRFRPVWFLVLMIAVAVGWEVFEALVGIPREANFKLDTALDLLMDTLGALLAYGIARFTLWRSA
;
A
#
# COMPACT_ATOMS: atom_id res chain seq x y z
N MET A 1 10.43 1.79 -32.49
CA MET A 1 10.40 1.76 -31.01
C MET A 1 9.62 0.52 -30.58
N LYS A 2 10.21 -0.35 -29.75
CA LYS A 2 9.49 -1.50 -29.18
C LYS A 2 8.38 -0.94 -28.28
N PRO A 3 7.12 -1.40 -28.38
CA PRO A 3 6.08 -0.91 -27.47
C PRO A 3 6.55 -1.18 -26.04
N MET A 4 6.61 -0.13 -25.21
CA MET A 4 6.93 -0.30 -23.79
C MET A 4 5.98 -1.35 -23.24
N SER A 5 6.50 -2.33 -22.51
CA SER A 5 5.64 -3.30 -21.85
C SER A 5 4.63 -2.54 -21.00
N HIS A 6 3.35 -2.89 -21.08
CA HIS A 6 2.29 -2.21 -20.33
C HIS A 6 2.51 -2.20 -18.80
N ARG A 7 3.53 -2.92 -18.30
CA ARG A 7 3.96 -3.04 -16.91
C ARG A 7 4.96 -1.96 -16.48
N PHE A 8 5.76 -1.43 -17.42
CA PHE A 8 6.83 -0.48 -17.08
C PHE A 8 6.31 0.80 -16.41
N PRO A 9 5.21 1.44 -16.87
CA PRO A 9 4.65 2.60 -16.18
C PRO A 9 4.22 2.30 -14.74
N TRP A 10 3.70 1.10 -14.48
CA TRP A 10 3.31 0.68 -13.13
C TRP A 10 4.50 0.49 -12.21
N LEU A 11 5.60 -0.05 -12.74
CA LEU A 11 6.84 -0.14 -11.97
C LEU A 11 7.36 1.26 -11.62
N ILE A 12 7.37 2.19 -12.56
CA ILE A 12 7.77 3.58 -12.29
C ILE A 12 6.84 4.22 -11.26
N ALA A 13 5.52 4.06 -11.39
CA ALA A 13 4.57 4.57 -10.41
C ALA A 13 4.81 3.97 -9.01
N THR A 14 5.06 2.66 -8.93
CA THR A 14 5.40 1.97 -7.67
C THR A 14 6.62 2.60 -7.03
N LEU A 15 7.71 2.78 -7.80
CA LEU A 15 8.95 3.34 -7.28
C LEU A 15 8.80 4.79 -6.84
N LEU A 16 8.00 5.59 -7.55
CA LEU A 16 7.72 6.98 -7.17
C LEU A 16 6.93 7.06 -5.87
N VAL A 17 5.85 6.29 -5.72
CA VAL A 17 5.06 6.28 -4.48
C VAL A 17 5.89 5.70 -3.32
N ALA A 18 6.66 4.64 -3.55
CA ALA A 18 7.58 4.09 -2.56
C ALA A 18 8.64 5.11 -2.10
N ALA A 19 9.18 5.91 -3.03
CA ALA A 19 10.11 6.98 -2.67
C ALA A 19 9.43 8.06 -1.82
N VAL A 20 8.18 8.44 -2.15
CA VAL A 20 7.38 9.37 -1.32
C VAL A 20 7.16 8.79 0.08
N VAL A 21 6.73 7.53 0.19
CA VAL A 21 6.57 6.83 1.48
C VAL A 21 7.88 6.84 2.25
N GLY A 22 9.01 6.47 1.63
CA GLY A 22 10.31 6.47 2.28
C GLY A 22 10.74 7.84 2.80
N VAL A 23 10.48 8.92 2.05
CA VAL A 23 10.77 10.29 2.49
C VAL A 23 9.86 10.70 3.65
N LEU A 24 8.56 10.41 3.57
CA LEU A 24 7.61 10.72 4.62
C LEU A 24 7.91 9.95 5.91
N GLU A 25 8.30 8.67 5.80
CA GLU A 25 8.72 7.83 6.92
C GLU A 25 9.93 8.42 7.64
N GLN A 26 10.97 8.78 6.88
CA GLN A 26 12.18 9.40 7.45
C GLN A 26 11.86 10.72 8.14
N TRP A 27 10.99 11.53 7.55
CA TRP A 27 10.51 12.77 8.17
C TRP A 27 9.71 12.49 9.44
N ALA A 28 8.82 11.50 9.40
CA ALA A 28 7.97 11.13 10.52
C ALA A 28 8.74 10.65 11.74
N ILE A 29 9.77 9.83 11.53
CA ILE A 29 10.66 9.36 12.59
C ILE A 29 11.50 10.52 13.14
N THR A 30 12.11 11.33 12.25
CA THR A 30 13.02 12.41 12.65
C THR A 30 12.32 13.48 13.49
N ASP A 31 11.08 13.84 13.12
CA ASP A 31 10.31 14.90 13.76
C ASP A 31 9.19 14.38 14.67
N PHE A 32 9.17 13.08 14.97
CA PHE A 32 8.17 12.41 15.81
C PHE A 32 6.72 12.67 15.36
N LEU A 33 6.46 12.69 14.04
CA LEU A 33 5.16 13.05 13.49
C LEU A 33 4.07 12.04 13.83
N TYR A 34 4.40 10.75 13.95
CA TYR A 34 3.44 9.72 14.38
C TYR A 34 2.84 10.01 15.75
N TRP A 35 3.65 10.56 16.66
CA TRP A 35 3.22 10.88 18.02
C TRP A 35 2.56 12.27 18.13
N ARG A 36 2.86 13.16 17.19
CA ARG A 36 2.31 14.52 17.17
C ARG A 36 0.99 14.61 16.42
N TYR A 37 0.83 13.81 15.37
CA TYR A 37 -0.28 13.86 14.43
C TYR A 37 -0.84 12.46 14.21
N THR A 38 -1.92 12.12 14.94
CA THR A 38 -2.55 10.79 14.89
C THR A 38 -3.11 10.42 13.51
N TRP A 39 -3.29 11.39 12.61
CA TRP A 39 -3.73 11.13 11.23
C TRP A 39 -2.57 10.79 10.28
N PHE A 40 -1.32 11.01 10.69
CA PHE A 40 -0.17 10.78 9.82
C PHE A 40 -0.03 9.29 9.48
N ASP A 41 -0.25 8.44 10.48
CA ASP A 41 -0.20 6.99 10.34
C ASP A 41 -1.23 6.45 9.34
N ILE A 42 -2.47 6.94 9.45
CA ILE A 42 -3.56 6.70 8.49
C ILE A 42 -3.15 7.03 7.03
N VAL A 43 -2.45 8.14 6.82
CA VAL A 43 -1.96 8.52 5.48
C VAL A 43 -0.87 7.57 5.01
N MET A 44 0.04 7.17 5.90
CA MET A 44 1.12 6.24 5.60
C MET A 44 0.59 4.86 5.23
N HIS A 45 -0.42 4.34 5.93
CA HIS A 45 -1.12 3.10 5.58
C HIS A 45 -1.78 3.18 4.19
N PHE A 46 -2.50 4.26 3.89
CA PHE A 46 -3.07 4.44 2.56
C PHE A 46 -2.00 4.43 1.46
N LEU A 47 -0.89 5.15 1.64
CA LEU A 47 0.21 5.19 0.67
C LEU A 47 0.99 3.87 0.59
N GLY A 48 1.10 3.14 1.70
CA GLY A 48 1.67 1.80 1.78
C GLY A 48 0.84 0.79 0.98
N GLY A 49 -0.47 0.73 1.25
CA GLY A 49 -1.42 -0.07 0.49
C GLY A 49 -1.41 0.27 -1.00
N LEU A 50 -1.35 1.56 -1.36
CA LEU A 50 -1.22 2.00 -2.75
C LEU A 50 0.08 1.50 -3.39
N THR A 51 1.21 1.63 -2.69
CA THR A 51 2.52 1.14 -3.15
C THR A 51 2.48 -0.35 -3.47
N ILE A 52 1.96 -1.16 -2.54
CA ILE A 52 1.84 -2.61 -2.69
C ILE A 52 0.88 -2.95 -3.83
N GLY A 53 -0.27 -2.28 -3.92
CA GLY A 53 -1.23 -2.48 -5.00
C GLY A 53 -0.62 -2.21 -6.39
N LEU A 54 0.13 -1.11 -6.54
CA LEU A 54 0.84 -0.78 -7.78
C LEU A 54 1.92 -1.82 -8.11
N ALA A 55 2.68 -2.28 -7.10
CA ALA A 55 3.69 -3.32 -7.26
C ALA A 55 3.08 -4.63 -7.77
N LEU A 56 1.97 -5.05 -7.17
CA LEU A 56 1.23 -6.25 -7.58
C LEU A 56 0.73 -6.13 -9.03
N VAL A 57 0.19 -4.97 -9.43
CA VAL A 57 -0.22 -4.74 -10.82
C VAL A 57 0.97 -4.83 -11.78
N ALA A 58 2.10 -4.22 -11.43
CA ALA A 58 3.33 -4.27 -12.24
C ALA A 58 3.84 -5.71 -12.43
N LEU A 59 3.82 -6.52 -11.37
CA LEU A 59 4.31 -7.91 -11.36
C LEU A 59 3.36 -8.87 -12.07
N ILE A 60 2.05 -8.80 -11.79
CA ILE A 60 1.03 -9.67 -12.39
C ILE A 60 0.84 -9.32 -13.87
N GLY A 61 0.85 -8.02 -14.20
CA GLY A 61 0.58 -7.52 -15.54
C GLY A 61 -0.79 -7.93 -16.06
N SER A 62 -0.88 -8.39 -17.31
CA SER A 62 -2.17 -8.70 -17.98
C SER A 62 -2.82 -10.04 -17.58
N ARG A 63 -2.13 -10.94 -16.86
CA ARG A 63 -2.70 -12.24 -16.43
C ARG A 63 -3.46 -12.13 -15.11
N PHE A 64 -4.44 -11.25 -15.09
CA PHE A 64 -5.11 -10.84 -13.88
C PHE A 64 -6.12 -11.87 -13.37
N ARG A 65 -6.07 -12.11 -12.05
CA ARG A 65 -7.07 -12.87 -11.30
C ARG A 65 -7.38 -12.07 -10.03
N PRO A 66 -8.58 -11.46 -9.91
CA PRO A 66 -8.93 -10.58 -8.79
C PRO A 66 -8.68 -11.22 -7.42
N VAL A 67 -8.97 -12.52 -7.30
CA VAL A 67 -8.79 -13.28 -6.06
C VAL A 67 -7.34 -13.25 -5.59
N TRP A 68 -6.36 -13.43 -6.48
CA TRP A 68 -4.95 -13.42 -6.09
C TRP A 68 -4.46 -12.04 -5.67
N PHE A 69 -4.98 -10.98 -6.30
CA PHE A 69 -4.69 -9.61 -5.88
C PHE A 69 -5.20 -9.37 -4.45
N LEU A 70 -6.45 -9.75 -4.17
CA LEU A 70 -7.05 -9.61 -2.84
C LEU A 70 -6.32 -10.43 -1.78
N VAL A 71 -5.99 -11.69 -2.08
CA VAL A 71 -5.27 -12.59 -1.15
C VAL A 71 -3.89 -12.01 -0.79
N LEU A 72 -3.13 -11.54 -1.78
CA LEU A 72 -1.81 -10.97 -1.54
C LEU A 72 -1.89 -9.65 -0.77
N MET A 73 -2.88 -8.81 -1.08
CA MET A 73 -3.11 -7.56 -0.36
C MET A 73 -3.44 -7.81 1.11
N ILE A 74 -4.39 -8.70 1.40
CA ILE A 74 -4.77 -9.07 2.76
C ILE A 74 -3.57 -9.67 3.51
N ALA A 75 -2.79 -10.54 2.87
CA ALA A 75 -1.61 -11.14 3.48
C ALA A 75 -0.57 -10.09 3.88
N VAL A 76 -0.37 -9.05 3.07
CA VAL A 76 0.57 -7.97 3.38
C VAL A 76 0.04 -7.09 4.51
N ALA A 77 -1.21 -6.63 4.45
CA ALA A 77 -1.80 -5.76 5.47
C ALA A 77 -1.87 -6.44 6.84
N VAL A 78 -2.37 -7.68 6.90
CA VAL A 78 -2.39 -8.46 8.15
C VAL A 78 -0.96 -8.80 8.60
N GLY A 79 -0.06 -9.08 7.67
CA GLY A 79 1.34 -9.34 7.98
C GLY A 79 2.04 -8.15 8.64
N TRP A 80 1.71 -6.94 8.22
CA TRP A 80 2.22 -5.69 8.80
C TRP A 80 1.74 -5.51 10.25
N GLU A 81 0.44 -5.66 10.50
CA GLU A 81 -0.13 -5.59 11.84
C GLU A 81 0.48 -6.61 12.82
N VAL A 82 0.71 -7.83 12.33
CA VAL A 82 1.38 -8.87 13.11
C VAL A 82 2.83 -8.48 13.40
N PHE A 83 3.54 -7.92 12.42
CA PHE A 83 4.90 -7.43 12.62
C PHE A 83 4.97 -6.35 13.70
N GLU A 84 4.07 -5.37 13.67
CA GLU A 84 4.04 -4.28 14.67
C GLU A 84 3.74 -4.79 16.07
N ALA A 85 2.79 -5.72 16.19
CA ALA A 85 2.45 -6.38 17.44
C ALA A 85 3.65 -7.15 18.04
N LEU A 86 4.48 -7.77 17.19
CA LEU A 86 5.67 -8.51 17.61
C LEU A 86 6.84 -7.61 18.02
N VAL A 87 7.00 -6.45 17.38
CA VAL A 87 8.09 -5.50 17.67
C VAL A 87 7.74 -4.59 18.86
N GLY A 88 6.49 -4.59 19.30
CA GLY A 88 6.06 -3.87 20.50
C GLY A 88 5.99 -2.36 20.28
N ILE A 89 5.61 -1.92 19.08
CA ILE A 89 5.36 -0.50 18.80
C ILE A 89 4.18 -0.04 19.69
N PRO A 90 4.36 0.98 20.54
CA PRO A 90 3.43 1.30 21.62
C PRO A 90 2.07 1.77 21.09
N ARG A 91 1.04 0.94 21.28
CA ARG A 91 -0.37 1.15 20.87
C ARG A 91 -1.34 1.15 22.06
N GLU A 92 -0.85 1.54 23.24
CA GLU A 92 -1.44 1.19 24.55
C GLU A 92 -2.86 1.72 24.82
N ALA A 93 -3.36 2.73 24.08
CA ALA A 93 -4.68 3.31 24.33
C ALA A 93 -5.80 2.80 23.40
N ASN A 94 -5.53 2.47 22.13
CA ASN A 94 -6.58 2.21 21.12
C ASN A 94 -6.23 1.15 20.05
N PHE A 95 -5.35 0.18 20.36
CA PHE A 95 -4.87 -0.86 19.45
C PHE A 95 -5.91 -1.42 18.47
N LYS A 96 -7.14 -1.74 18.92
CA LYS A 96 -8.16 -2.34 18.05
C LYS A 96 -8.72 -1.40 16.99
N LEU A 97 -8.90 -0.13 17.34
CA LEU A 97 -9.43 0.87 16.41
C LEU A 97 -8.36 1.29 15.42
N ASP A 98 -7.12 1.42 15.90
CA ASP A 98 -5.90 1.72 15.14
C ASP A 98 -5.72 0.68 14.02
N THR A 99 -5.51 -0.59 14.38
CA THR A 99 -5.42 -1.72 13.44
C THR A 99 -6.60 -1.79 12.47
N ALA A 100 -7.83 -1.48 12.91
CA ALA A 100 -8.99 -1.50 12.01
C ALA A 100 -8.93 -0.39 10.96
N LEU A 101 -8.45 0.81 11.34
CA LEU A 101 -8.24 1.92 10.43
C LEU A 101 -7.06 1.65 9.49
N ASP A 102 -5.98 1.07 9.99
CA ASP A 102 -4.79 0.71 9.24
C ASP A 102 -5.12 -0.28 8.12
N LEU A 103 -5.78 -1.39 8.47
CA LEU A 103 -6.28 -2.38 7.50
C LEU A 103 -7.26 -1.77 6.49
N LEU A 104 -8.13 -0.86 6.92
CA LEU A 104 -9.04 -0.15 6.03
C LEU A 104 -8.26 0.72 5.03
N MET A 105 -7.28 1.49 5.51
CA MET A 105 -6.53 2.43 4.69
C MET A 105 -5.59 1.72 3.72
N ASP A 106 -4.91 0.65 4.16
CA ASP A 106 -4.15 -0.24 3.29
C ASP A 106 -5.04 -0.76 2.15
N THR A 107 -6.25 -1.22 2.49
CA THR A 107 -7.22 -1.74 1.52
C THR A 107 -7.65 -0.66 0.53
N LEU A 108 -7.97 0.55 1.00
CA LEU A 108 -8.38 1.65 0.13
C LEU A 108 -7.25 2.06 -0.84
N GLY A 109 -6.01 2.13 -0.36
CA GLY A 109 -4.84 2.41 -1.20
C GLY A 109 -4.66 1.35 -2.29
N ALA A 110 -4.73 0.07 -1.92
CA ALA A 110 -4.60 -1.03 -2.88
C ALA A 110 -5.76 -1.08 -3.89
N LEU A 111 -7.00 -0.79 -3.44
CA LEU A 111 -8.17 -0.72 -4.31
C LEU A 111 -8.10 0.45 -5.30
N LEU A 112 -7.45 1.55 -4.94
CA LEU A 112 -7.19 2.64 -5.89
C LEU A 112 -6.29 2.15 -7.04
N ALA A 113 -5.17 1.48 -6.72
CA ALA A 113 -4.30 0.88 -7.76
C ALA A 113 -5.07 -0.10 -8.64
N TYR A 114 -5.87 -0.98 -8.00
CA TYR A 114 -6.74 -1.93 -8.69
C TYR A 114 -7.71 -1.25 -9.65
N GLY A 115 -8.41 -0.20 -9.19
CA GLY A 115 -9.39 0.53 -9.99
C GLY A 115 -8.74 1.15 -11.22
N ILE A 116 -7.61 1.85 -11.05
CA ILE A 116 -6.86 2.43 -12.17
C ILE A 116 -6.44 1.31 -13.14
N ALA A 117 -5.96 0.18 -12.65
CA ALA A 117 -5.55 -0.95 -13.49
C ALA A 117 -6.73 -1.57 -14.25
N ARG A 118 -7.89 -1.68 -13.61
CA ARG A 118 -9.13 -2.18 -14.21
C ARG A 118 -9.58 -1.35 -15.40
N PHE A 119 -9.39 -0.02 -15.33
CA PHE A 119 -9.76 0.92 -16.38
C PHE A 119 -8.66 1.21 -17.40
N THR A 120 -7.47 0.64 -17.27
CA THR A 120 -6.36 0.92 -18.20
C THR A 120 -5.73 -0.36 -18.75
N LEU A 121 -5.31 -1.28 -17.88
CA LEU A 121 -4.62 -2.51 -18.23
C LEU A 121 -5.56 -3.70 -18.40
N TRP A 122 -6.57 -3.83 -17.55
CA TRP A 122 -7.50 -4.98 -17.51
C TRP A 122 -8.87 -4.65 -18.10
N ARG A 123 -8.94 -3.72 -19.06
CA ARG A 123 -10.18 -3.33 -19.74
C ARG A 123 -10.86 -4.49 -20.49
N SER A 124 -10.11 -5.55 -20.80
CA SER A 124 -10.50 -6.60 -21.77
C SER A 124 -10.43 -8.02 -21.19
N ALA A 125 -10.40 -8.17 -19.86
CA ALA A 125 -10.58 -9.46 -19.18
C ALA A 125 -12.03 -9.64 -18.74
#